data_AF-A0A9Q9YYU4-F1
#
_entry.id   AF-A0A9Q9YYU4-F1
#
_cell.length_a   1.000
_cell.length_b   1.000
_cell.length_c   1.000
_cell.angle_alpha   90.00
_cell.angle_beta   90.00
_cell.angle_gamma   90.00
#
_symmetry.space_group_name_H-M   'P 1'
#
loop_
_entity.id
_entity.type
_entity.pdbx_description
1 polymer ?
#
loop_
_entity_poly.entity_id
_entity_poly.type
_entity_poly.pdbx_seq_one_letter_code
_entity_poly.pdbx_strand_id
1 'polypeptide(L)'
;MSKKCCPVFLGGSSVPHGVGTSVSQRACNHLRCTSCDFSMFEDHEWDSCDLCLFFRNNMPDYHKLKVKLRRKRGGRAYACQCSWHSTLIHSDLREQQQLKWVCGEHKSVTVLL
;
A
#
# COMPACT_ATOMS: atom_id res chain seq x y z
N MET A 1 -11.27 -8.01 19.49
CA MET A 1 -11.52 -8.58 18.14
C MET A 1 -10.67 -7.86 17.10
N SER A 2 -10.05 -8.60 16.20
CA SER A 2 -9.34 -8.01 15.07
C SER A 2 -10.30 -7.81 13.88
N LYS A 3 -10.05 -6.78 13.07
CA LYS A 3 -10.85 -6.49 11.87
C LYS A 3 -9.99 -6.68 10.62
N LYS A 4 -10.55 -7.25 9.56
CA LYS A 4 -9.89 -7.38 8.26
C LYS A 4 -10.67 -6.60 7.21
N CYS A 5 -9.96 -6.05 6.24
CA CYS A 5 -10.60 -5.47 5.06
C CYS A 5 -11.29 -6.58 4.25
N CYS A 6 -12.50 -6.32 3.77
CA CYS A 6 -13.23 -7.18 2.85
C CYS A 6 -14.20 -6.35 1.98
N PRO A 7 -13.84 -6.01 0.74
CA PRO A 7 -12.58 -6.32 0.05
C PRO A 7 -11.42 -5.42 0.52
N VAL A 8 -10.22 -5.68 0.00
CA VAL A 8 -9.02 -4.88 0.29
C VAL A 8 -8.91 -3.79 -0.77
N PHE A 9 -8.76 -2.54 -0.36
CA PHE A 9 -8.64 -1.41 -1.27
C PHE A 9 -7.26 -0.77 -1.20
N LEU A 10 -6.78 -0.34 -2.37
CA LEU A 10 -5.70 0.63 -2.53
C LEU A 10 -6.32 2.02 -2.75
N GLY A 11 -5.54 3.06 -2.48
CA GLY A 11 -5.96 4.43 -2.74
C GLY A 11 -4.81 5.41 -2.72
N GLY A 12 -4.97 6.55 -3.38
CA GLY A 12 -4.05 7.68 -3.27
C GLY A 12 -4.02 8.28 -1.85
N SER A 13 -3.17 9.29 -1.64
CA SER A 13 -2.99 9.92 -0.32
C SER A 13 -4.23 10.64 0.19
N SER A 14 -5.14 11.08 -0.70
CA SER A 14 -6.43 11.68 -0.34
C SER A 14 -7.48 10.67 0.11
N VAL A 15 -7.25 9.37 -0.13
CA VAL A 15 -8.19 8.32 0.28
C VAL A 15 -7.93 7.97 1.76
N PRO A 16 -8.96 8.05 2.63
CA PRO A 16 -8.78 7.80 4.05
C PRO A 16 -8.36 6.36 4.32
N HIS A 17 -7.47 6.21 5.30
CA HIS A 17 -7.03 4.91 5.77
C HIS A 17 -8.07 4.20 6.66
N GLY A 18 -7.95 2.88 6.73
CA GLY A 18 -8.61 2.06 7.74
C GLY A 18 -9.08 0.72 7.19
N VAL A 19 -10.09 0.16 7.86
CA VAL A 19 -10.74 -1.08 7.45
C VAL A 19 -11.66 -0.80 6.26
N GLY A 20 -11.29 -1.34 5.10
CA GLY A 20 -12.11 -1.33 3.89
C GLY A 20 -13.25 -2.34 3.97
N THR A 21 -14.47 -1.90 3.68
CA THR A 21 -15.65 -2.76 3.50
C THR A 21 -16.40 -2.34 2.25
N SER A 22 -17.35 -3.15 1.77
CA SER A 22 -18.21 -2.77 0.64
C SER A 22 -18.95 -1.44 0.84
N VAL A 23 -19.22 -1.07 2.10
CA VAL A 23 -19.94 0.16 2.47
C VAL A 23 -18.99 1.30 2.87
N SER A 24 -17.78 0.98 3.35
CA SER A 24 -16.76 1.96 3.74
C SER A 24 -15.47 1.71 2.97
N GLN A 25 -15.35 2.38 1.84
CA GLN A 25 -14.23 2.27 0.91
C GLN A 25 -13.01 3.06 1.43
N ARG A 26 -12.19 2.41 2.25
CA ARG A 26 -10.97 2.95 2.86
C ARG A 26 -9.75 2.20 2.35
N ALA A 27 -8.66 2.94 2.09
CA ALA A 27 -7.38 2.33 1.71
C ALA A 27 -6.78 1.58 2.91
N CYS A 28 -6.40 0.31 2.71
CA CYS A 28 -5.85 -0.50 3.80
C CYS A 28 -4.48 0.02 4.24
N ASN A 29 -4.36 0.47 5.49
CA ASN A 29 -3.09 0.86 6.10
C ASN A 29 -2.38 -0.28 6.85
N HIS A 30 -2.94 -1.49 6.79
CA HIS A 30 -2.32 -2.72 7.29
C HIS A 30 -1.99 -3.66 6.12
N LEU A 31 -1.73 -3.12 4.94
CA LEU A 31 -1.37 -3.94 3.78
C LEU A 31 -0.01 -4.62 4.01
N ARG A 32 0.11 -5.87 3.59
CA ARG A 32 1.37 -6.61 3.62
C ARG A 32 1.54 -7.45 2.36
N CYS A 33 2.78 -7.66 1.95
CA CYS A 33 3.10 -8.78 1.08
C CYS A 33 3.19 -10.06 1.91
N THR A 34 2.79 -11.19 1.35
CA THR A 34 2.89 -12.49 2.03
C THR A 34 4.31 -13.07 2.02
N SER A 35 5.22 -12.48 1.26
CA SER A 35 6.54 -13.07 0.97
C SER A 35 7.73 -12.19 1.36
N CYS A 36 7.53 -10.90 1.59
CA CYS A 36 8.61 -9.94 1.87
C CYS A 36 8.08 -8.69 2.57
N ASP A 37 9.00 -7.82 2.95
CA ASP A 37 8.67 -6.54 3.57
C ASP A 37 7.87 -5.63 2.63
N PHE A 38 7.04 -4.78 3.23
CA PHE A 38 6.12 -3.89 2.53
C PHE A 38 6.33 -2.45 2.96
N SER A 39 6.27 -1.52 2.00
CA SER A 39 6.46 -0.08 2.19
C SER A 39 5.41 0.70 1.43
N MET A 40 5.03 1.86 1.98
CA MET A 40 4.02 2.77 1.45
C MET A 40 4.49 4.22 1.62
N PHE A 41 4.26 5.06 0.61
CA PHE A 41 4.72 6.44 0.57
C PHE A 41 3.59 7.37 0.13
N GLU A 42 3.22 8.32 0.99
CA GLU A 42 2.21 9.35 0.73
C GLU A 42 2.72 10.44 -0.21
N ASP A 43 1.88 10.94 -1.10
CA ASP A 43 2.18 12.02 -2.06
C ASP A 43 3.36 11.73 -3.00
N HIS A 44 3.55 10.45 -3.33
CA HIS A 44 4.57 10.00 -4.26
C HIS A 44 4.03 8.95 -5.23
N GLU A 45 4.76 8.78 -6.32
CA GLU A 45 4.61 7.67 -7.26
C GLU A 45 6.01 7.14 -7.65
N TRP A 46 6.07 5.87 -8.03
CA TRP A 46 7.30 5.29 -8.57
C TRP A 46 7.66 5.88 -9.94
N ASP A 47 8.92 6.27 -10.10
CA ASP A 47 9.46 6.93 -11.29
C ASP A 47 10.62 6.08 -11.84
N SER A 48 10.35 5.08 -12.69
CA SER A 48 11.32 4.41 -13.58
C SER A 48 10.82 3.07 -14.16
N CYS A 49 11.48 2.60 -15.23
CA CYS A 49 11.24 1.31 -15.88
C CYS A 49 11.95 0.10 -15.21
N ASP A 50 13.02 0.31 -14.42
CA ASP A 50 13.89 -0.78 -13.92
C ASP A 50 13.64 -1.17 -12.45
N LEU A 51 12.46 -0.88 -11.93
CA LEU A 51 12.14 -1.00 -10.52
C LEU A 51 12.20 -2.44 -9.98
N CYS A 52 12.02 -3.45 -10.83
CA CYS A 52 11.98 -4.86 -10.41
C CYS A 52 13.26 -5.30 -9.68
N LEU A 53 14.44 -5.05 -10.26
CA LEU A 53 15.71 -5.42 -9.64
C LEU A 53 16.05 -4.51 -8.46
N PHE A 54 15.63 -3.24 -8.54
CA PHE A 54 15.86 -2.27 -7.49
C PHE A 54 15.20 -2.67 -6.17
N PHE A 55 13.92 -3.09 -6.20
CA PHE A 55 13.22 -3.47 -4.97
C PHE A 55 13.80 -4.71 -4.29
N ARG A 56 14.26 -5.71 -5.07
CA ARG A 56 14.89 -6.92 -4.54
C ARG A 56 16.11 -6.64 -3.67
N ASN A 57 16.88 -5.61 -4.01
CA ASN A 57 18.13 -5.28 -3.33
C ASN A 57 17.98 -4.22 -2.24
N ASN A 58 16.91 -3.43 -2.29
CA ASN A 58 16.81 -2.21 -1.48
C ASN A 58 15.60 -2.16 -0.54
N MET A 59 14.60 -3.03 -0.67
CA MET A 59 13.51 -3.09 0.32
C MET A 59 14.00 -3.71 1.63
N PRO A 60 13.56 -3.21 2.81
CA PRO A 60 12.65 -2.06 3.02
C PRO A 60 13.37 -0.72 3.32
N ASP A 61 14.61 -0.54 2.88
CA ASP A 61 15.42 0.66 3.19
C ASP A 61 14.81 1.95 2.60
N TYR A 62 14.12 2.72 3.44
CA TYR A 62 13.45 3.96 3.06
C TYR A 62 14.37 4.95 2.31
N HIS A 63 15.62 5.12 2.76
CA HIS A 63 16.53 6.10 2.18
C HIS A 63 16.91 5.72 0.76
N LYS A 64 17.15 4.42 0.53
CA LYS A 64 17.39 3.91 -0.82
C LYS A 64 16.14 4.04 -1.67
N LEU A 65 14.98 3.60 -1.17
CA LEU A 65 13.72 3.63 -1.94
C LEU A 65 13.31 5.05 -2.38
N LYS A 66 13.55 6.05 -1.55
CA LYS A 66 13.17 7.45 -1.81
C LYS A 66 13.80 8.02 -3.08
N VAL A 67 14.96 7.54 -3.50
CA VAL A 67 15.64 8.04 -4.72
C VAL A 67 14.92 7.66 -6.02
N LYS A 68 13.98 6.69 -5.96
CA LYS A 68 13.17 6.23 -7.09
C LYS A 68 11.72 6.74 -7.04
N LEU A 69 11.41 7.62 -6.09
CA LEU A 69 10.10 8.24 -5.96
C LEU A 69 10.10 9.62 -6.61
N ARG A 70 9.02 9.92 -7.34
CA ARG A 70 8.66 11.28 -7.77
C ARG A 70 7.54 11.81 -6.89
N ARG A 71 7.61 13.10 -6.53
CA ARG A 71 6.51 13.77 -5.83
C ARG A 71 5.28 13.81 -6.71
N LYS A 72 4.15 13.37 -6.17
CA LYS A 72 2.85 13.36 -6.81
C LYS A 72 1.77 13.58 -5.76
N ARG A 73 1.34 14.83 -5.60
CA ARG A 73 0.28 15.19 -4.64
C ARG A 73 -1.00 14.39 -4.92
N GLY A 74 -1.60 13.82 -3.88
CA GLY A 74 -2.76 12.92 -4.01
C GLY A 74 -2.38 11.48 -4.35
N GLY A 75 -1.13 11.22 -4.77
CA GLY A 75 -0.63 9.89 -5.13
C GLY A 75 -0.18 9.11 -3.91
N ARG A 76 -0.20 7.79 -4.04
CA ARG A 76 0.45 6.90 -3.07
C ARG A 76 1.20 5.80 -3.80
N ALA A 77 2.45 5.60 -3.40
CA ALA A 77 3.31 4.56 -3.92
C ALA A 77 3.38 3.40 -2.92
N TYR A 78 3.13 2.19 -3.39
CA TYR A 78 3.19 0.96 -2.62
C TYR A 78 4.26 0.05 -3.22
N ALA A 79 5.04 -0.64 -2.39
CA ALA A 79 5.98 -1.64 -2.87
C ALA A 79 6.26 -2.73 -1.85
N CYS A 80 6.66 -3.86 -2.39
CA CYS A 80 7.42 -4.89 -1.69
C CYS A 80 8.61 -5.32 -2.58
N GLN A 81 9.42 -6.28 -2.14
CA GLN A 81 10.53 -6.80 -2.98
C GLN A 81 10.04 -7.43 -4.30
N CYS A 82 8.80 -7.91 -4.34
CA CYS A 82 8.27 -8.68 -5.47
C CYS A 82 7.43 -7.85 -6.45
N SER A 83 6.83 -6.75 -6.00
CA SER A 83 5.87 -5.97 -6.80
C SER A 83 5.74 -4.54 -6.27
N TRP A 84 5.24 -3.64 -7.11
CA TRP A 84 5.01 -2.24 -6.76
C TRP A 84 3.81 -1.70 -7.53
N HIS A 85 3.22 -0.64 -7.01
CA HIS A 85 2.05 0.01 -7.60
C HIS A 85 1.97 1.47 -7.15
N SER A 86 1.55 2.36 -8.03
CA SER A 86 1.22 3.75 -7.71
C SER A 86 -0.23 3.99 -8.08
N THR A 87 -0.99 4.69 -7.24
CA THR A 87 -2.36 5.11 -7.59
C THR A 87 -2.69 6.49 -7.04
N LEU A 88 -3.52 7.21 -7.77
CA LEU A 88 -4.18 8.45 -7.33
C LEU A 88 -5.60 8.20 -6.82
N ILE A 89 -6.23 7.14 -7.32
CA ILE A 89 -7.63 6.84 -7.09
C ILE A 89 -7.77 5.62 -6.19
N HIS A 90 -8.95 5.53 -5.59
CA HIS A 90 -9.38 4.34 -4.89
C HIS A 90 -9.60 3.19 -5.88
N SER A 91 -9.07 2.01 -5.59
CA SER A 91 -9.25 0.81 -6.42
C SER A 91 -9.31 -0.44 -5.56
N ASP A 92 -10.09 -1.43 -6.01
CA ASP A 92 -10.11 -2.75 -5.40
C ASP A 92 -8.83 -3.50 -5.75
N LEU A 93 -8.14 -4.07 -4.76
CA LEU A 93 -6.91 -4.81 -4.98
C LEU A 93 -7.12 -6.01 -5.92
N ARG A 94 -8.35 -6.55 -6.00
CA ARG A 94 -8.72 -7.65 -6.92
C ARG A 94 -8.60 -7.27 -8.39
N GLU A 95 -8.65 -5.98 -8.71
CA GLU A 95 -8.42 -5.47 -10.07
C GLU A 95 -6.92 -5.51 -10.46
N GLN A 96 -6.04 -5.69 -9.48
CA GLN A 96 -4.58 -5.75 -9.65
C GLN A 96 -4.06 -7.17 -9.37
N GLN A 97 -4.45 -8.13 -10.21
CA GLN A 97 -4.23 -9.57 -10.00
C GLN A 97 -2.75 -9.96 -9.81
N GLN A 98 -1.81 -9.15 -10.30
CA GLN A 98 -0.37 -9.36 -10.12
C GLN A 98 0.11 -9.08 -8.68
N LEU A 99 -0.68 -8.37 -7.87
CA LEU A 99 -0.32 -7.98 -6.52
C LEU A 99 -0.79 -9.03 -5.51
N LYS A 100 0.15 -9.79 -4.96
CA LYS A 100 -0.11 -10.80 -3.91
C LYS A 100 -0.22 -10.18 -2.50
N TRP A 101 -0.72 -8.96 -2.41
CA TRP A 101 -0.84 -8.23 -1.16
C TRP A 101 -2.13 -8.59 -0.44
N VAL A 102 -2.13 -8.51 0.89
CA VAL A 102 -3.29 -8.83 1.72
C VAL A 102 -3.41 -7.85 2.89
N CYS A 103 -4.60 -7.76 3.47
CA CYS A 103 -4.77 -7.11 4.77
C CYS A 103 -4.11 -7.95 5.87
N GLY A 104 -3.14 -7.35 6.55
CA GLY A 104 -2.40 -7.90 7.68
C GLY A 104 -3.09 -7.77 9.03
N GLU A 105 -4.41 -7.54 9.04
CA GLU A 105 -5.26 -7.39 10.23
C GLU A 105 -5.12 -6.06 10.99
N HIS A 106 -6.26 -5.42 11.24
CA HIS A 106 -6.38 -4.19 12.03
C HIS A 106 -6.71 -4.53 13.48
N LYS A 107 -5.92 -4.01 14.42
CA LYS A 107 -6.24 -4.09 15.84
C LYS A 107 -7.40 -3.14 16.14
N SER A 108 -8.41 -3.60 16.88
CA SER A 108 -9.42 -2.68 17.40
C SER A 108 -8.75 -1.77 18.42
N VAL A 109 -8.75 -0.46 18.15
CA VAL A 109 -8.41 0.53 19.15
C VAL A 109 -9.60 0.59 20.10
N THR A 110 -9.50 -0.10 21.24
CA THR A 110 -10.41 0.15 22.36
C THR A 110 -10.05 1.53 22.90
N VAL A 111 -10.90 2.52 22.62
CA VAL A 111 -10.86 3.78 23.37
C VAL A 111 -11.38 3.43 24.76
N LEU A 112 -10.48 3.30 25.73
CA LEU A 112 -10.87 3.33 27.13
C LEU A 112 -11.33 4.76 27.40
N LEU A 113 -12.65 4.92 27.54
CA LEU A 113 -13.27 6.11 28.11
C LEU A 113 -13.14 6.05 29.64
#